data_AF-A0A1Z8RBE4-F1
#
_entry.id   AF-A0A1Z8RBE4-F1
#
_cell.length_a   1.000
_cell.length_b   1.000
_cell.length_c   1.000
_cell.angle_alpha   90.00
_cell.angle_beta   90.00
_cell.angle_gamma   90.00
#
_symmetry.space_group_name_H-M   'P 1'
#
loop_
_entity.id
_entity.type
_entity.pdbx_description
1 polymer ?
#
loop_
_entity_poly.entity_id
_entity_poly.type
_entity_poly.pdbx_seq_one_letter_code
_entity_poly.pdbx_strand_id
1 'polypeptide(L)'
;MFGLRMKVHIIASDDSESKSSDTVTLLSNSGGSDKVVKLVCWNCGASLAEQPTPIRRHDQCPCCFEVLHCCRMCRYYAPGKTIDCEEERADPPMEKASANFCDFFRPMNRFDSACLGRTDRARHQLDSLFGASEADGAGEMAGNDGSNDAALRKLDDLFDD
;
A
#
# COMPACT_ATOMS: atom_id res chain seq x y z
N MET A 1 28.72 -57.49 -39.55
CA MET A 1 29.25 -56.64 -38.46
C MET A 1 28.33 -55.44 -38.33
N PHE A 2 27.64 -55.35 -37.18
CA PHE A 2 26.57 -54.39 -36.90
C PHE A 2 27.15 -53.06 -36.41
N GLY A 3 26.88 -51.95 -37.11
CA GLY A 3 27.23 -50.59 -36.66
C GLY A 3 25.99 -49.86 -36.15
N LEU A 4 25.85 -49.79 -34.82
CA LEU A 4 24.72 -49.16 -34.12
C LEU A 4 24.87 -47.62 -34.08
N ARG A 5 23.73 -46.94 -34.25
CA ARG A 5 23.51 -45.50 -34.03
C ARG A 5 23.82 -45.09 -32.59
N MET A 6 24.64 -44.06 -32.41
CA MET A 6 24.86 -43.40 -31.13
C MET A 6 23.62 -42.55 -30.74
N LYS A 7 23.05 -42.85 -29.57
CA LYS A 7 22.06 -41.99 -28.90
C LYS A 7 22.83 -41.10 -27.92
N VAL A 8 22.81 -39.80 -28.15
CA VAL A 8 23.20 -38.79 -27.15
C VAL A 8 22.10 -38.72 -26.10
N HIS A 9 22.44 -39.00 -24.85
CA HIS A 9 21.61 -38.68 -23.70
C HIS A 9 22.39 -37.70 -22.82
N ILE A 10 21.89 -36.48 -22.77
CA ILE A 10 22.27 -35.46 -21.79
C ILE A 10 21.57 -35.85 -20.47
N ILE A 11 22.32 -35.87 -19.37
CA ILE A 11 21.78 -35.91 -18.02
C ILE A 11 22.45 -34.78 -17.24
N ALA A 12 21.60 -33.99 -16.59
CA ALA A 12 21.92 -32.79 -15.83
C ALA A 12 22.57 -33.13 -14.48
N SER A 13 23.46 -32.21 -14.09
CA SER A 13 23.78 -31.67 -12.76
C SER A 13 23.46 -32.50 -11.51
N ASP A 14 24.49 -32.76 -10.71
CA ASP A 14 24.43 -32.58 -9.25
C ASP A 14 25.84 -32.36 -8.64
N ASP A 15 25.81 -31.73 -7.47
CA ASP A 15 26.86 -31.61 -6.44
C ASP A 15 27.96 -30.55 -6.59
N SER A 16 27.70 -29.38 -6.00
CA SER A 16 28.74 -28.56 -5.38
C SER A 16 28.31 -28.06 -4.00
N GLU A 17 28.87 -28.75 -3.01
CA GLU A 17 28.92 -28.48 -1.58
C GLU A 17 29.54 -27.10 -1.25
N SER A 18 29.05 -26.43 -0.20
CA SER A 18 29.83 -26.14 1.03
C SER A 18 29.48 -24.80 1.75
N LYS A 19 29.34 -24.94 3.09
CA LYS A 19 29.63 -23.98 4.18
C LYS A 19 28.69 -22.75 4.29
N SER A 20 28.23 -22.30 5.45
CA SER A 20 28.89 -22.18 6.76
C SER A 20 27.85 -21.97 7.87
N SER A 21 28.25 -22.28 9.10
CA SER A 21 27.89 -21.67 10.40
C SER A 21 26.66 -20.76 10.44
N ASP A 22 25.68 -20.97 11.31
CA ASP A 22 25.79 -20.54 12.70
C ASP A 22 24.89 -21.33 13.65
N THR A 23 25.50 -21.94 14.66
CA THR A 23 24.81 -22.35 15.88
C THR A 23 24.54 -21.10 16.72
N VAL A 24 23.36 -20.50 16.57
CA VAL A 24 22.84 -19.56 17.58
C VAL A 24 21.84 -20.31 18.45
N THR A 25 22.31 -20.72 19.62
CA THR A 25 21.47 -21.04 20.77
C THR A 25 20.69 -19.80 21.16
N LEU A 26 19.43 -19.69 20.72
CA LEU A 26 18.49 -18.75 21.33
C LEU A 26 17.83 -19.43 22.53
N LEU A 27 18.21 -18.94 23.71
CA LEU A 27 17.49 -19.12 24.95
C LEU A 27 16.01 -18.83 24.72
N SER A 28 15.20 -19.87 24.86
CA SER A 28 13.75 -19.78 24.88
C SER A 28 13.34 -19.05 26.16
N ASN A 29 13.06 -17.75 26.05
CA ASN A 29 12.28 -17.04 27.06
C ASN A 29 10.80 -17.13 26.67
N SER A 30 10.09 -18.03 27.35
CA SER A 30 8.64 -18.13 27.30
C SER A 30 8.00 -16.90 27.96
N GLY A 31 7.14 -16.19 27.23
CA GLY A 31 6.32 -15.13 27.81
C GLY A 31 5.43 -14.44 26.78
N GLY A 32 4.18 -14.89 26.67
CA GLY A 32 3.13 -14.22 25.88
C GLY A 32 2.61 -15.09 24.75
N SER A 33 1.57 -15.87 25.03
CA SER A 33 0.77 -16.55 24.01
C SER A 33 -0.09 -15.53 23.24
N ASP A 34 0.56 -14.69 22.46
CA ASP A 34 -0.06 -13.77 21.53
C ASP A 34 -0.63 -14.58 20.36
N LYS A 35 -1.96 -14.75 20.32
CA LYS A 35 -2.62 -15.29 19.14
C LYS A 35 -2.28 -14.36 17.96
N VAL A 36 -1.51 -14.85 17.00
CA VAL A 36 -1.19 -14.11 15.77
C VAL A 36 -2.48 -13.90 14.99
N VAL A 37 -3.07 -12.72 15.12
CA VAL A 37 -4.25 -12.33 14.34
C VAL A 37 -3.78 -12.06 12.92
N LYS A 38 -4.37 -12.75 11.93
CA LYS A 38 -4.08 -12.50 10.52
C LYS A 38 -4.64 -11.13 10.13
N LEU A 39 -3.76 -10.13 10.05
CA LEU A 39 -4.12 -8.76 9.73
C LEU A 39 -4.11 -8.50 8.22
N VAL A 40 -4.96 -7.56 7.78
CA VAL A 40 -4.97 -7.01 6.41
C VAL A 40 -4.84 -5.49 6.44
N CYS A 41 -4.26 -4.92 5.39
CA CYS A 41 -4.16 -3.47 5.24
C CYS A 41 -5.55 -2.83 5.19
N TRP A 42 -5.74 -1.74 5.92
CA TRP A 42 -7.00 -0.99 5.96
C TRP A 42 -7.35 -0.34 4.61
N ASN A 43 -6.36 -0.02 3.77
CA ASN A 43 -6.56 0.68 2.50
C ASN A 43 -6.71 -0.28 1.31
N CYS A 44 -5.76 -1.19 1.10
CA CYS A 44 -5.73 -2.09 -0.07
C CYS A 44 -6.13 -3.54 0.21
N GLY A 45 -6.26 -3.93 1.48
CA GLY A 45 -6.66 -5.29 1.85
C GLY A 45 -5.56 -6.35 1.74
N ALA A 46 -4.34 -5.97 1.38
CA ALA A 46 -3.20 -6.88 1.32
C ALA A 46 -2.93 -7.54 2.67
N SER A 47 -2.53 -8.81 2.65
CA SER A 47 -2.15 -9.57 3.84
C SER A 47 -0.92 -8.96 4.51
N LEU A 48 -0.95 -8.84 5.84
CA LEU A 48 0.15 -8.32 6.65
C LEU A 48 0.81 -9.42 7.50
N ALA A 49 0.68 -10.68 7.09
CA ALA A 49 1.23 -11.82 7.83
C ALA A 49 2.75 -11.77 8.00
N GLU A 50 3.45 -11.10 7.08
CA GLU A 50 4.91 -10.93 7.12
C GLU A 50 5.35 -9.65 7.84
N GLN A 51 4.40 -8.81 8.29
CA GLN A 51 4.74 -7.61 9.03
C GLN A 51 5.18 -7.94 10.46
N PRO A 52 6.23 -7.28 10.98
CA PRO A 52 6.63 -7.44 12.36
C PRO A 52 5.47 -7.16 13.32
N THR A 53 5.25 -8.08 14.26
CA THR A 53 4.34 -7.87 15.39
C THR A 53 5.16 -7.59 16.65
N PRO A 54 4.80 -6.56 17.45
CA PRO A 54 3.71 -5.61 17.24
C PRO A 54 4.01 -4.61 16.10
N ILE A 55 2.95 -4.17 15.41
CA ILE A 55 3.05 -3.11 14.39
C ILE A 55 3.64 -1.86 15.05
N ARG A 56 4.74 -1.37 14.50
CA ARG A 56 5.46 -0.17 14.94
C ARG A 56 4.86 1.08 14.29
N ARG A 57 5.15 2.24 14.89
CA ARG A 57 4.60 3.54 14.48
C ARG A 57 4.83 3.91 13.01
N HIS A 58 5.92 3.44 12.42
CA HIS A 58 6.32 3.76 11.04
C HIS A 58 6.18 2.58 10.07
N ASP A 59 5.61 1.45 10.53
CA ASP A 59 5.38 0.32 9.65
C ASP A 59 4.34 0.69 8.58
N GLN A 60 4.63 0.28 7.35
CA GLN A 60 3.85 0.62 6.17
C GLN A 60 3.43 -0.67 5.45
N CYS A 61 2.30 -0.60 4.75
CA CYS A 61 1.87 -1.68 3.89
C CYS A 61 2.90 -1.89 2.76
N PRO A 62 3.39 -3.12 2.50
CA PRO A 62 4.32 -3.39 1.41
C PRO A 62 3.70 -3.24 0.01
N CYS A 63 2.36 -3.19 -0.08
CA CYS A 63 1.64 -3.09 -1.35
C CYS A 63 1.26 -1.65 -1.72
N CYS A 64 0.73 -0.87 -0.77
CA CYS A 64 0.24 0.48 -1.03
C CYS A 64 0.95 1.57 -0.22
N PHE A 65 1.99 1.23 0.55
CA PHE A 65 2.81 2.13 1.37
C PHE A 65 2.07 2.95 2.44
N GLU A 66 0.78 2.67 2.65
CA GLU A 66 0.00 3.31 3.70
C GLU A 66 0.48 2.91 5.09
N VAL A 67 0.42 3.87 6.01
CA VAL A 67 0.83 3.65 7.41
C VAL A 67 -0.14 2.67 8.09
N LEU A 68 0.43 1.71 8.81
CA LEU A 68 -0.32 0.67 9.52
C LEU A 68 -0.67 1.08 10.95
N HIS A 69 0.19 1.84 11.63
CA HIS A 69 -0.08 2.36 12.97
C HIS A 69 -0.86 3.68 12.94
N CYS A 70 -2.09 3.62 12.43
CA CYS A 70 -2.99 4.75 12.27
C CYS A 70 -4.36 4.48 12.88
N CYS A 71 -5.20 5.51 13.02
CA CYS A 71 -6.55 5.35 13.56
C CYS A 71 -7.38 4.42 12.67
N ARG A 72 -7.25 4.51 11.34
CA ARG A 72 -7.98 3.66 10.38
C ARG A 72 -7.79 2.16 10.60
N MET A 73 -6.68 1.75 11.20
CA MET A 73 -6.38 0.34 11.50
C MET A 73 -6.62 -0.05 12.97
N CYS A 74 -6.99 0.90 13.83
CA CYS A 74 -7.19 0.67 15.26
C CYS A 74 -8.59 0.10 15.56
N ARG A 75 -8.66 -0.83 16.53
CA ARG A 75 -9.91 -1.40 17.05
C ARG A 75 -10.86 -0.35 17.62
N TYR A 76 -10.34 0.69 18.25
CA TYR A 76 -11.13 1.72 18.93
C TYR A 76 -11.53 2.88 18.02
N TYR A 77 -11.12 2.89 16.75
CA TYR A 77 -11.52 3.95 15.83
C TYR A 77 -13.00 3.87 15.51
N ALA A 78 -13.75 4.90 15.88
CA ALA A 78 -15.20 4.98 15.73
C ALA A 78 -15.56 6.35 15.16
N PRO A 79 -15.55 6.50 13.82
CA PRO A 79 -15.87 7.77 13.18
C PRO A 79 -17.28 8.23 13.56
N GLY A 80 -17.43 9.50 13.90
CA GLY A 80 -18.70 10.09 14.32
C GLY A 80 -18.94 10.10 15.84
N LYS A 81 -18.00 9.57 16.64
CA LYS A 81 -17.95 9.87 18.08
C LYS A 81 -17.28 11.23 18.32
N THR A 82 -17.42 11.77 19.53
CA THR A 82 -16.90 13.10 19.92
C THR A 82 -15.44 13.34 19.53
N ILE A 83 -14.59 12.32 19.68
CA ILE A 83 -13.18 12.35 19.29
C ILE A 83 -12.83 11.32 18.19
N ASP A 84 -13.82 10.75 17.52
CA ASP A 84 -13.66 9.62 16.57
C ASP A 84 -12.99 8.36 17.17
N CYS A 85 -13.04 8.20 18.49
CA CYS A 85 -12.46 7.08 19.22
C CYS A 85 -13.45 6.59 20.29
N GLU A 86 -13.46 5.28 20.55
CA GLU A 86 -14.23 4.69 21.65
C GLU A 86 -13.52 4.77 23.00
N GLU A 87 -12.19 4.88 22.98
CA GLU A 87 -11.39 5.09 24.19
C GLU A 87 -11.34 6.58 24.50
N GLU A 88 -12.01 7.00 25.58
CA GLU A 88 -12.15 8.40 25.99
C GLU A 88 -10.81 9.05 26.41
N ARG A 89 -9.85 8.23 26.86
CA ARG A 89 -8.53 8.71 27.26
C ARG A 89 -7.54 8.83 26.09
N ALA A 90 -7.93 8.39 24.90
CA ALA A 90 -7.08 8.50 23.71
C ALA A 90 -7.10 9.92 23.16
N ASP A 91 -5.98 10.35 22.58
CA ASP A 91 -5.84 11.61 21.86
C ASP A 91 -5.58 11.31 20.36
N PRO A 92 -6.63 11.03 19.56
CA PRO A 92 -6.46 10.66 18.17
C PRO A 92 -6.08 11.87 17.31
N PRO A 93 -5.11 11.74 16.39
CA PRO A 93 -4.70 12.84 15.52
C PRO A 93 -5.85 13.34 14.63
N MET A 94 -5.70 14.54 14.07
CA MET A 94 -6.70 15.09 13.14
C MET A 94 -6.79 14.23 11.87
N GLU A 95 -5.63 13.94 11.24
CA GLU A 95 -5.55 13.04 10.08
C GLU A 95 -5.53 11.58 10.52
N LYS A 96 -6.65 10.87 10.31
CA LYS A 96 -6.87 9.51 10.84
C LYS A 96 -6.09 8.44 10.09
N ALA A 97 -5.67 8.71 8.84
CA ALA A 97 -4.83 7.80 8.06
C ALA A 97 -3.33 7.96 8.37
N SER A 98 -2.91 9.05 9.02
CA SER A 98 -1.52 9.30 9.36
C SER A 98 -1.01 8.45 10.54
N ALA A 99 0.31 8.29 10.62
CA ALA A 99 0.98 7.66 11.75
C ALA A 99 0.60 8.35 13.06
N ASN A 100 0.17 7.57 14.06
CA ASN A 100 -0.17 8.10 15.37
C ASN A 100 0.77 7.57 16.47
N PHE A 101 0.74 8.26 17.61
CA PHE A 101 1.52 7.93 18.80
C PHE A 101 0.65 7.31 19.91
N CYS A 102 -0.55 6.85 19.57
CA CYS A 102 -1.56 6.43 20.55
C CYS A 102 -1.18 5.10 21.22
N ASP A 103 -0.98 5.11 22.53
CA ASP A 103 -0.62 3.92 23.32
C ASP A 103 -1.78 2.90 23.43
N PHE A 104 -3.01 3.36 23.17
CA PHE A 104 -4.20 2.51 23.10
C PHE A 104 -4.36 1.80 21.76
N PHE A 105 -3.45 2.00 20.80
CA PHE A 105 -3.54 1.36 19.49
C PHE A 105 -3.62 -0.17 19.62
N ARG A 106 -4.65 -0.76 19.02
CA ARG A 106 -4.83 -2.21 18.92
C ARG A 106 -5.23 -2.53 17.47
N PRO A 107 -4.38 -3.16 16.66
CA PRO A 107 -4.69 -3.36 15.25
C PRO A 107 -5.86 -4.33 15.06
N MET A 108 -6.72 -4.06 14.08
CA MET A 108 -7.84 -4.94 13.71
C MET A 108 -8.11 -4.84 12.20
N ASN A 109 -8.69 -5.88 11.63
CA ASN A 109 -9.12 -5.87 10.23
C ASN A 109 -10.25 -4.86 10.03
N ARG A 110 -9.94 -3.76 9.34
CA ARG A 110 -10.84 -2.63 9.05
C ARG A 110 -11.11 -2.43 7.56
N PHE A 111 -10.59 -3.33 6.72
CA PHE A 111 -10.77 -3.28 5.28
C PHE A 111 -12.20 -3.66 4.87
N ASP A 112 -12.87 -2.79 4.12
CA ASP A 112 -14.16 -3.05 3.50
C ASP A 112 -14.01 -3.19 1.98
N SER A 113 -13.96 -4.43 1.50
CA SER A 113 -13.88 -4.74 0.05
C SER A 113 -15.05 -4.16 -0.75
N ALA A 114 -16.23 -4.00 -0.15
CA ALA A 114 -17.39 -3.42 -0.83
C ALA A 114 -17.24 -1.91 -1.00
N CYS A 115 -16.50 -1.23 -0.10
CA CYS A 115 -16.15 0.18 -0.25
C CYS A 115 -15.22 0.40 -1.46
N LEU A 116 -14.22 -0.46 -1.63
CA LEU A 116 -13.26 -0.36 -2.74
C LEU A 116 -13.92 -0.49 -4.11
N GLY A 117 -14.77 -1.52 -4.29
CA GLY A 117 -15.51 -1.69 -5.55
C GLY A 117 -16.47 -0.52 -5.85
N ARG A 118 -17.03 0.14 -4.82
CA ARG A 118 -17.83 1.36 -5.00
C ARG A 118 -16.96 2.53 -5.48
N THR A 119 -15.77 2.71 -4.91
CA THR A 119 -14.83 3.76 -5.31
C THR A 119 -14.37 3.55 -6.76
N ASP A 120 -14.03 2.34 -7.16
CA ASP A 120 -13.59 2.04 -8.53
C ASP A 120 -14.72 2.24 -9.54
N ARG A 121 -15.95 1.82 -9.20
CA ARG A 121 -17.13 2.12 -10.02
C ARG A 121 -17.37 3.62 -10.14
N ALA A 122 -17.23 4.38 -9.05
CA ALA A 122 -17.40 5.82 -9.06
C ALA A 122 -16.34 6.49 -9.95
N ARG A 123 -15.07 6.07 -9.88
CA ARG A 123 -14.01 6.54 -10.78
C ARG A 123 -14.35 6.29 -12.24
N HIS A 124 -14.69 5.05 -12.61
CA HIS A 124 -15.08 4.72 -13.98
C HIS A 124 -16.30 5.50 -14.47
N GLN A 125 -17.27 5.77 -13.59
CA GLN A 125 -18.42 6.61 -13.92
C GLN A 125 -18.01 8.05 -14.22
N LEU A 126 -17.12 8.63 -13.41
CA LEU A 126 -16.60 9.97 -13.66
C LEU A 126 -15.81 10.04 -14.97
N ASP A 127 -14.94 9.07 -15.24
CA ASP A 127 -14.17 9.00 -16.49
C ASP A 127 -15.08 8.90 -17.72
N SER A 128 -16.19 8.18 -17.59
CA SER A 128 -17.21 8.07 -18.65
C SER A 128 -17.96 9.38 -18.88
N LEU A 129 -18.17 10.19 -17.83
CA LEU A 129 -18.88 11.47 -17.92
C LEU A 129 -17.99 12.58 -18.49
N PHE A 130 -16.70 12.57 -18.15
CA PHE A 130 -15.77 13.62 -18.56
C PHE A 130 -14.89 13.24 -19.76
N GLY A 131 -14.98 11.98 -20.23
CA GLY A 131 -14.33 11.50 -21.44
C GLY A 131 -12.82 11.37 -21.28
N ALA A 132 -12.34 10.15 -21.01
CA ALA A 132 -10.94 9.79 -21.21
C ALA A 132 -10.62 9.75 -22.72
N SER A 133 -10.48 10.92 -23.34
CA SER A 133 -9.79 11.11 -24.62
C SER A 133 -8.48 11.84 -24.35
N GLU A 134 -7.60 11.22 -23.57
CA GLU A 134 -6.15 11.33 -23.77
C GLU A 134 -5.63 9.91 -23.61
N ALA A 135 -5.95 9.08 -24.61
CA ALA A 135 -5.04 8.03 -24.98
C ALA A 135 -3.71 8.72 -25.27
N ASP A 136 -2.66 8.29 -24.57
CA ASP A 136 -1.31 8.81 -24.68
C ASP A 136 -0.93 9.17 -26.12
N GLY A 137 -1.01 10.48 -26.40
CA GLY A 137 -0.48 11.08 -27.60
C GLY A 137 1.05 11.08 -27.52
N ALA A 138 1.66 10.01 -28.01
CA ALA A 138 2.95 10.16 -28.66
C ALA A 138 2.69 10.91 -29.99
N GLY A 139 2.82 12.24 -29.95
CA GLY A 139 2.63 13.10 -31.11
C GLY A 139 3.29 14.46 -30.90
N GLU A 140 4.20 14.77 -31.82
CA GLU A 140 5.05 15.95 -31.90
C GLU A 140 4.52 17.30 -31.38
N MET A 141 5.46 18.04 -30.80
CA MET A 141 5.44 19.49 -30.62
C MET A 141 5.23 20.21 -31.96
N ALA A 142 3.98 20.58 -32.27
CA ALA A 142 3.68 21.66 -33.21
C ALA A 142 3.07 22.82 -32.41
N GLY A 143 3.86 23.89 -32.26
CA GLY A 143 3.51 25.07 -31.47
C GLY A 143 2.27 25.79 -31.98
N ASN A 144 1.48 26.31 -31.04
CA ASN A 144 0.50 27.34 -31.27
C ASN A 144 0.76 28.48 -30.27
N ASP A 145 1.71 29.37 -30.62
CA ASP A 145 2.18 30.46 -29.77
C ASP A 145 1.25 31.68 -29.73
N GLY A 146 0.19 31.72 -30.55
CA GLY A 146 -0.68 32.89 -30.63
C GLY A 146 -1.79 32.96 -29.57
N SER A 147 -2.24 31.82 -29.05
CA SER A 147 -3.44 31.79 -28.19
C SER A 147 -3.14 31.97 -26.70
N ASN A 148 -1.96 31.55 -26.23
CA ASN A 148 -1.58 31.65 -24.81
C ASN A 148 -1.18 33.07 -24.42
N ASP A 149 -0.51 33.81 -25.31
CA ASP A 149 -0.12 35.21 -25.05
C ASP A 149 -1.34 36.13 -24.88
N ALA A 150 -2.41 35.88 -25.65
CA ALA A 150 -3.65 36.63 -25.52
C ALA A 150 -4.39 36.30 -24.21
N ALA A 151 -4.32 35.05 -23.75
CA ALA A 151 -4.90 34.62 -22.48
C ALA A 151 -4.13 35.17 -21.27
N LEU A 152 -2.79 35.21 -21.34
CA LEU A 152 -1.91 35.77 -20.31
C LEU A 152 -2.13 37.27 -20.13
N ARG A 153 -2.20 38.04 -21.22
CA ARG A 153 -2.48 39.49 -21.15
C ARG A 153 -3.84 39.78 -20.50
N LYS A 154 -4.85 38.97 -20.82
CA LYS A 154 -6.19 39.12 -20.25
C LYS A 154 -6.24 38.77 -18.76
N LEU A 155 -5.36 37.88 -18.29
CA LEU A 155 -5.20 37.57 -16.87
C LEU A 155 -4.48 38.70 -16.13
N ASP A 156 -3.38 39.22 -16.68
CA ASP A 156 -2.66 40.35 -16.06
C ASP A 156 -3.57 41.58 -15.91
N ASP A 157 -4.36 41.92 -16.93
CA ASP A 157 -5.34 43.02 -16.88
C ASP A 157 -6.43 42.85 -15.80
N LEU A 158 -6.68 41.62 -15.32
CA LEU A 158 -7.70 41.31 -14.32
C LEU A 158 -7.20 41.46 -12.87
N PHE A 159 -5.88 41.46 -12.66
CA PHE A 159 -5.28 41.36 -11.32
C PHE A 159 -4.38 42.55 -10.94
N ASP A 160 -4.31 43.61 -11.76
CA ASP A 160 -3.42 44.76 -11.56
C ASP A 160 -4.09 45.96 -10.83
N ASP A 161 -4.99 45.70 -9.87
CA ASP A 161 -5.69 46.70 -9.01
C ASP A 161 -5.28 46.58 -7.53
#